data_AF-A0A4R5XNC1-F1
#
_entry.id   AF-A0A4R5XNC1-F1
#
_cell.length_a   1.000
_cell.length_b   1.000
_cell.length_c   1.000
_cell.angle_alpha   90.00
_cell.angle_beta   90.00
_cell.angle_gamma   90.00
#
_symmetry.space_group_name_H-M   'P 1'
#
loop_
_entity.id
_entity.type
_entity.pdbx_description
1 polymer ?
#
loop_
_entity_poly.entity_id
_entity_poly.type
_entity_poly.pdbx_seq_one_letter_code
_entity_poly.pdbx_strand_id
1 'polypeptide(L)'
;MTVFNDQKEDYKDFSNVEVGRDYLIPETLPEGPYGSPRGKYTLVRNKSGPFRKTQRYYSAFNYENKGLHEDIPREAPGSHIP
;
A
#
# COMPACT_ATOMS: atom_id res chain seq x y z
N MET A 1 7.97 -4.89 -42.32
CA MET A 1 8.46 -4.31 -41.04
C MET A 1 7.28 -4.29 -40.10
N THR A 2 7.06 -5.37 -39.35
CA THR A 2 5.92 -5.47 -38.44
C THR A 2 6.33 -4.83 -37.12
N VAL A 3 5.68 -3.73 -36.75
CA VAL A 3 5.92 -3.02 -35.49
C VAL A 3 5.26 -3.84 -34.38
N PHE A 4 6.07 -4.49 -33.54
CA PHE A 4 5.57 -5.08 -32.29
C PHE A 4 5.22 -3.93 -31.36
N ASN A 5 3.92 -3.74 -31.10
CA ASN A 5 3.46 -2.80 -30.10
C ASN A 5 3.85 -3.38 -28.74
N ASP A 6 4.85 -2.77 -28.09
CA ASP A 6 5.42 -3.19 -26.81
C ASP A 6 4.48 -2.78 -25.66
N GLN A 7 3.21 -3.21 -25.75
CA GLN A 7 2.25 -3.12 -24.66
C GLN A 7 2.70 -4.14 -23.61
N LYS A 8 3.68 -3.77 -22.78
CA LYS A 8 3.89 -4.47 -21.50
C LYS A 8 2.58 -4.35 -20.75
N GLU A 9 1.78 -5.42 -20.75
CA GLU A 9 0.70 -5.51 -19.78
C GLU A 9 1.32 -5.35 -18.40
N ASP A 10 0.81 -4.39 -17.62
CA ASP A 10 1.22 -4.21 -16.24
C ASP A 10 0.86 -5.50 -15.50
N TYR A 11 1.88 -6.34 -15.25
CA TYR A 11 1.70 -7.59 -14.52
C TYR A 11 1.13 -7.27 -13.14
N LYS A 12 -0.09 -7.76 -12.88
CA LYS A 12 -0.74 -7.73 -11.57
C LYS A 12 -0.71 -9.14 -10.99
N ASP A 13 -0.33 -9.23 -9.72
CA ASP A 13 -0.36 -10.50 -8.98
C ASP A 13 -1.76 -10.74 -8.40
N PHE A 14 -1.96 -11.86 -7.72
CA PHE A 14 -3.19 -12.12 -6.98
C PHE A 14 -3.42 -11.03 -5.92
N SER A 15 -4.68 -10.62 -5.75
CA SER A 15 -5.06 -9.52 -4.86
C SER A 15 -4.59 -9.70 -3.42
N ASN A 16 -4.56 -10.93 -2.91
CA ASN A 16 -4.04 -11.24 -1.57
C ASN A 16 -2.52 -10.99 -1.44
N VAL A 17 -1.75 -11.32 -2.48
CA VAL A 17 -0.30 -11.08 -2.52
C VAL A 17 -0.02 -9.59 -2.56
N GLU A 18 -0.73 -8.85 -3.42
CA GLU A 18 -0.59 -7.39 -3.51
C GLU A 18 -0.98 -6.70 -2.20
N VAL A 19 -2.08 -7.14 -1.58
CA VAL A 19 -2.52 -6.60 -0.28
C VAL A 19 -1.47 -6.83 0.80
N GLY A 20 -0.94 -8.05 0.93
CA GLY A 20 0.10 -8.36 1.92
C GLY A 20 1.40 -7.60 1.68
N ARG A 21 1.71 -7.28 0.42
CA ARG A 21 2.90 -6.51 0.03
C ARG A 21 2.76 -5.01 0.31
N ASP A 22 1.57 -4.47 0.07
CA ASP A 22 1.36 -3.03 -0.05
C ASP A 22 0.67 -2.41 1.17
N TYR A 23 -0.11 -3.19 1.94
CA TYR A 23 -0.71 -2.66 3.16
C TYR A 23 0.24 -2.71 4.36
N LEU A 24 0.45 -1.54 4.96
CA LEU A 24 1.29 -1.36 6.13
C LEU A 24 0.45 -1.40 7.40
N ILE A 25 0.87 -2.25 8.35
CA ILE A 25 0.29 -2.33 9.69
C ILE A 25 1.21 -1.57 10.63
N PRO A 26 0.73 -0.55 11.36
CA PRO A 26 1.54 0.14 12.35
C PRO A 26 1.81 -0.79 13.54
N GLU A 27 3.07 -0.88 13.96
CA GLU A 27 3.45 -1.58 15.19
C GLU A 27 3.23 -0.67 16.41
N THR A 28 2.66 -1.21 17.48
CA THR A 28 2.43 -0.47 18.73
C THR A 28 3.73 -0.20 19.50
N LEU A 29 4.70 -1.10 19.39
CA LEU A 29 5.97 -1.07 20.14
C LEU A 29 7.14 -1.41 19.19
N PRO A 30 7.52 -0.50 18.27
CA PRO A 30 8.55 -0.76 17.26
C PRO A 30 9.96 -0.98 17.86
N GLU A 31 10.22 -0.44 19.05
CA GLU A 31 11.41 -0.71 19.88
C GLU A 31 11.31 -2.01 20.70
N GLY A 32 10.13 -2.61 20.77
CA GLY A 32 9.83 -3.82 21.54
C GLY A 32 9.16 -3.54 22.90
N PRO A 33 8.87 -4.59 23.68
CA PRO A 33 8.22 -4.47 24.97
C PRO A 33 9.08 -3.71 26.00
N TYR A 34 8.45 -3.27 27.10
CA TYR A 34 9.17 -2.64 28.20
C TYR A 34 10.33 -3.53 28.69
N GLY A 35 11.54 -2.95 28.77
CA GLY A 35 12.77 -3.68 29.12
C GLY A 35 13.47 -4.36 27.93
N SER A 36 12.95 -4.24 26.71
CA SER A 36 13.61 -4.76 25.50
C SER A 36 14.98 -4.12 25.28
N PRO A 37 16.03 -4.91 24.97
CA PRO A 37 17.33 -4.36 24.59
C PRO A 37 17.35 -3.78 23.17
N ARG A 38 16.31 -4.06 22.36
CA ARG A 38 16.19 -3.58 20.98
C ARG A 38 16.01 -2.07 20.96
N GLY A 39 16.70 -1.40 20.04
CA GLY A 39 16.56 0.06 19.89
C GLY A 39 17.25 0.89 20.98
N LYS A 40 17.95 0.27 21.96
CA LYS A 40 18.50 0.98 23.14
C LYS A 40 19.33 2.22 22.82
N TYR A 41 20.09 2.18 21.72
CA TYR A 41 20.97 3.27 21.28
C TYR A 41 20.68 3.75 19.87
N THR A 42 19.53 3.37 19.29
CA THR A 42 19.18 3.70 17.91
C THR A 42 17.78 4.28 17.85
N LEU A 43 17.60 5.36 17.08
CA LEU A 43 16.29 5.96 16.87
C LEU A 43 15.32 4.96 16.24
N VAL A 44 14.08 5.00 16.72
CA VAL A 44 12.97 4.29 16.09
C VAL A 44 12.76 4.86 14.67
N ARG A 45 12.66 3.97 13.69
CA ARG A 45 12.34 4.31 12.31
C ARG A 45 11.04 3.62 11.91
N ASN A 46 10.18 4.34 11.20
CA ASN A 46 8.89 3.81 10.75
C ASN A 46 9.02 2.61 9.81
N LYS A 47 10.15 2.46 9.11
CA LYS A 47 10.38 1.35 8.18
C LYS A 47 11.86 0.98 8.10
N SER A 48 12.14 -0.31 7.93
CA SER A 48 13.49 -0.86 7.72
C SER A 48 14.03 -0.67 6.30
N GLY A 49 13.16 -0.38 5.32
CA GLY A 49 13.52 -0.17 3.92
C GLY A 49 12.75 0.98 3.27
N PRO A 50 13.02 1.29 2.00
CA PRO A 50 12.37 2.40 1.30
C PRO A 50 10.87 2.18 1.12
N PHE A 51 10.10 3.26 1.10
CA PHE A 51 8.68 3.21 0.75
C PHE A 51 8.49 2.80 -0.72
N ARG A 52 7.49 1.97 -0.99
CA ARG A 52 7.10 1.60 -2.36
C ARG A 52 5.92 2.47 -2.80
N LYS A 53 5.80 2.72 -4.11
CA LYS A 53 4.76 3.59 -4.69
C LYS A 53 3.33 3.18 -4.32
N THR A 54 3.07 1.87 -4.22
CA THR A 54 1.74 1.30 -3.99
C THR A 54 1.40 1.14 -2.50
N GLN A 55 2.35 1.41 -1.59
CA GLN A 55 2.14 1.18 -0.16
C GLN A 55 1.16 2.15 0.48
N ARG A 56 0.31 1.63 1.38
CA ARG A 56 -0.75 2.38 2.06
C ARG A 56 -1.10 1.80 3.43
N TYR A 57 -1.63 2.62 4.32
CA TYR A 57 -2.15 2.17 5.61
C TYR A 57 -3.61 1.70 5.50
N TYR A 58 -4.03 0.83 6.41
CA TYR A 58 -5.44 0.55 6.61
C TYR A 58 -6.12 1.78 7.23
N SER A 59 -6.94 2.47 6.44
CA SER A 59 -7.84 3.50 6.98
C SER A 59 -8.92 2.84 7.85
N ALA A 60 -9.28 3.46 8.96
CA ALA A 60 -10.43 3.04 9.77
C ALA A 60 -11.77 3.31 9.07
N PHE A 61 -11.79 4.17 8.05
CA PHE A 61 -12.98 4.60 7.31
C PHE A 61 -13.06 3.91 5.94
N ASN A 62 -12.97 2.58 5.92
CA ASN A 62 -13.05 1.79 4.69
C ASN A 62 -14.45 1.21 4.48
N TYR A 63 -14.81 1.03 3.20
CA TYR A 63 -15.96 0.22 2.81
C TYR A 63 -15.67 -1.27 2.98
N GLU A 64 -16.70 -2.06 3.27
CA GLU A 64 -16.59 -3.51 3.45
C GLU A 64 -16.06 -4.21 2.19
N ASN A 65 -16.48 -3.75 1.00
CA ASN A 65 -16.00 -4.26 -0.27
C ASN A 65 -15.40 -3.14 -1.13
N LYS A 66 -14.10 -2.90 -0.99
CA LYS A 66 -13.39 -1.90 -1.81
C LYS A 66 -13.36 -2.24 -3.29
N GLY A 67 -13.34 -3.52 -3.64
CA GLY A 67 -13.31 -3.97 -5.03
C GLY A 67 -14.57 -3.59 -5.79
N LEU A 68 -15.71 -3.42 -5.09
CA LEU A 68 -16.95 -2.96 -5.71
C LEU A 68 -16.83 -1.57 -6.34
N HIS A 69 -15.84 -0.76 -5.94
CA HIS A 69 -15.63 0.58 -6.46
C HIS A 69 -14.38 0.69 -7.37
N GLU A 70 -13.73 -0.43 -7.69
CA GLU A 70 -12.60 -0.42 -8.61
C GLU A 70 -13.08 -0.09 -10.04
N ASP A 71 -12.37 0.82 -10.71
CA ASP A 71 -12.67 1.29 -12.07
C ASP A 71 -14.07 1.89 -12.29
N ILE A 72 -14.83 2.16 -11.21
CA ILE A 72 -16.11 2.88 -11.30
C ILE A 72 -15.85 4.39 -11.28
N PRO A 73 -16.20 5.13 -12.34
CA PRO A 73 -16.06 6.58 -12.37
C PRO A 73 -16.98 7.23 -11.33
N ARG A 74 -16.48 8.29 -10.69
CA ARG A 74 -17.31 9.12 -9.81
C ARG A 74 -18.11 10.10 -10.69
N GLU A 75 -19.43 9.97 -10.67
CA GLU A 75 -20.35 10.78 -11.49
C GLU A 75 -20.62 12.20 -10.94
N ALA A 76 -20.18 12.50 -9.71
CA ALA A 76 -20.41 13.81 -9.10
C ALA A 76 -19.43 14.87 -9.66
N PRO A 77 -19.90 16.05 -10.07
CA PRO A 77 -19.05 17.10 -10.64
C PRO A 77 -17.95 17.53 -9.64
N GLY A 78 -16.70 17.61 -10.11
CA GLY A 78 -15.53 17.93 -9.28
C GLY A 78 -14.93 16.76 -8.50
N SER A 79 -15.41 15.52 -8.70
CA SER A 79 -14.94 14.34 -7.96
C SER A 79 -13.63 13.73 -8.48
N HIS A 80 -13.14 14.20 -9.62
CA HIS A 80 -11.83 13.87 -10.17
C HIS A 80 -11.19 15.16 -10.69
N ILE A 81 -10.06 15.56 -10.12
CA ILE A 81 -9.13 16.50 -10.77
C ILE A 81 -8.11 15.60 -11.47
N PRO A 82 -7.82 15.78 -12.77
CA PRO A 82 -6.82 15.00 -13.48
C PRO A 82 -5.41 15.15 -12.87
#